data_AF-A0A963W0P0-F1
#
_entry.id   AF-A0A963W0P0-F1
#
_cell.length_a   1.000
_cell.length_b   1.000
_cell.length_c   1.000
_cell.angle_alpha   90.00
_cell.angle_beta   90.00
_cell.angle_gamma   90.00
#
_symmetry.space_group_name_H-M   'P 1'
#
loop_
_entity.id
_entity.type
_entity.pdbx_description
1 polymer ?
#
loop_
_entity_poly.entity_id
_entity_poly.type
_entity_poly.pdbx_seq_one_letter_code
_entity_poly.pdbx_strand_id
1 'polypeptide(L)'
;MAAERDVDDPKGVLVLVPARLASVRLPGKPLAPIAGVPMIVQVWRRAIEAEAGDVVVACAEEEIAQAVRAAGGRAVLTDPALASGTDRIFAALQEVDPERRYQRIVNLQGDMPTL
;
A
#
# COMPACT_ATOMS: atom_id res chain seq x y z
N MET A 1 -3.04 26.13 -18.21
CA MET A 1 -1.73 26.11 -17.53
C MET A 1 -1.91 25.30 -16.27
N ALA A 2 -1.28 24.12 -16.16
CA ALA A 2 -1.28 23.40 -14.90
C ALA A 2 -0.43 24.22 -13.92
N ALA A 3 -1.01 24.62 -12.79
CA ALA A 3 -0.23 25.26 -11.73
C ALA A 3 0.89 24.30 -11.32
N GLU A 4 2.14 24.77 -11.34
CA GLU A 4 3.26 24.09 -10.69
C GLU A 4 2.87 23.93 -9.21
N ARG A 5 2.43 22.72 -8.84
CA ARG A 5 2.23 22.39 -7.43
C ARG A 5 3.60 22.21 -6.80
N ASP A 6 3.76 22.78 -5.62
CA ASP A 6 4.98 22.76 -4.84
C ASP A 6 5.51 21.32 -4.69
N VAL A 7 6.82 21.14 -4.88
CA VAL A 7 7.46 19.81 -4.81
C VAL A 7 7.42 19.25 -3.39
N ASP A 8 7.18 20.12 -2.40
CA ASP A 8 7.07 19.74 -1.00
C ASP A 8 5.61 19.59 -0.52
N ASP A 9 4.59 19.76 -1.40
CA ASP A 9 3.19 19.56 -1.00
C ASP A 9 2.90 18.06 -0.72
N PRO A 10 2.59 17.67 0.54
CA PRO A 10 2.26 16.28 0.87
C PRO A 10 1.00 15.80 0.15
N LYS A 11 0.11 16.70 -0.32
CA LYS A 11 -1.06 16.34 -1.13
C LYS A 11 -0.71 15.83 -2.53
N GLY A 12 0.54 15.96 -2.96
CA GLY A 12 1.05 15.44 -4.23
C GLY A 12 1.61 14.01 -4.15
N VAL A 13 1.55 13.35 -2.98
CA VAL A 13 2.18 12.05 -2.72
C VAL A 13 1.13 10.96 -2.53
N LEU A 14 1.37 9.80 -3.15
CA LEU A 14 0.64 8.57 -2.91
C LEU A 14 1.60 7.47 -2.42
N VAL A 15 1.34 6.93 -1.24
CA VAL A 15 2.03 5.79 -0.67
C VAL A 15 1.29 4.52 -1.05
N LEU A 16 1.98 3.62 -1.74
CA LEU A 16 1.46 2.30 -2.12
C LEU A 16 2.21 1.21 -1.37
N VAL A 17 1.45 0.33 -0.72
CA VAL A 17 1.97 -0.78 0.09
C VAL A 17 1.64 -2.10 -0.60
N PRO A 18 2.62 -2.83 -1.18
CA PRO A 18 2.35 -4.10 -1.83
C PRO A 18 2.26 -5.23 -0.81
N ALA A 19 1.26 -6.09 -0.94
CA ALA A 19 1.07 -7.25 -0.07
C ALA A 19 0.58 -8.48 -0.86
N ARG A 20 1.06 -9.66 -0.48
CA ARG A 20 0.55 -10.96 -0.96
C ARG A 20 0.80 -12.06 0.05
N LEU A 21 -0.06 -13.08 0.10
CA LEU A 21 0.11 -14.22 1.00
C LEU A 21 1.21 -15.18 0.55
N ALA A 22 1.51 -15.22 -0.76
CA ALA A 22 2.50 -16.09 -1.40
C ALA A 22 3.98 -15.73 -1.08
N SER A 23 4.33 -15.73 0.21
CA SER A 23 5.71 -15.60 0.70
C SER A 23 6.30 -16.97 1.00
N VAL A 24 7.43 -17.29 0.37
CA VAL A 24 8.11 -18.59 0.53
C VAL A 24 8.73 -18.73 1.93
N ARG A 25 9.29 -17.65 2.48
CA ARG A 25 10.03 -17.68 3.76
C ARG A 25 9.11 -17.64 4.99
N LEU A 26 7.95 -17.02 4.84
CA LEU A 26 6.94 -16.90 5.89
C LEU A 26 5.56 -16.92 5.24
N PRO A 27 4.92 -18.09 5.10
CA PRO A 27 3.58 -18.20 4.53
C PRO A 27 2.57 -17.36 5.30
N GLY A 28 1.68 -16.66 4.58
CA GLY A 28 0.67 -15.80 5.23
C GLY A 28 1.22 -14.56 5.94
N LYS A 29 2.50 -14.20 5.68
CA LYS A 29 3.21 -13.09 6.32
C LYS A 29 2.39 -11.80 6.53
N PRO A 30 1.65 -11.26 5.54
CA PRO A 30 0.88 -10.03 5.73
C PRO A 30 -0.19 -10.12 6.84
N LEU A 31 -0.75 -11.32 7.05
CA LEU A 31 -1.79 -11.57 8.06
C LEU A 31 -1.23 -12.12 9.37
N ALA A 32 0.09 -12.37 9.44
CA ALA A 32 0.72 -12.82 10.68
C ALA A 32 0.50 -11.77 11.79
N PRO A 33 0.02 -12.18 12.97
CA PRO A 33 -0.28 -11.23 14.04
C PRO A 33 1.00 -10.70 14.67
N ILE A 34 1.07 -9.39 14.84
CA ILE A 34 2.09 -8.67 15.60
C ILE A 34 1.36 -7.89 16.69
N ALA A 35 1.53 -8.34 17.94
CA ALA A 35 0.78 -7.83 19.10
C ALA A 35 -0.75 -7.85 18.88
N GLY A 36 -1.28 -8.93 18.28
CA GLY A 36 -2.71 -9.12 18.04
C GLY A 36 -3.28 -8.40 16.81
N VAL A 37 -2.44 -7.69 16.04
CA VAL A 37 -2.85 -6.96 14.83
C VAL A 37 -2.11 -7.53 13.61
N PRO A 38 -2.76 -7.73 12.45
CA PRO A 38 -2.08 -8.19 11.24
C PRO A 38 -0.88 -7.31 10.85
N MET A 39 0.23 -7.93 10.43
CA MET A 39 1.45 -7.21 10.01
C MET A 39 1.16 -6.09 9.00
N ILE A 40 0.31 -6.35 7.99
CA ILE A 40 -0.03 -5.36 6.97
C ILE A 40 -0.76 -4.14 7.54
N VAL A 41 -1.58 -4.35 8.56
CA VAL A 41 -2.29 -3.26 9.26
C VAL A 41 -1.31 -2.43 10.08
N GLN A 42 -0.28 -3.05 10.68
CA GLN A 42 0.79 -2.31 11.35
C GLN A 42 1.56 -1.43 10.37
N VAL A 43 1.94 -1.95 9.19
CA VAL A 43 2.62 -1.15 8.15
C VAL A 43 1.73 0.00 7.67
N TRP A 44 0.44 -0.26 7.41
CA TRP A 44 -0.50 0.78 7.03
C TRP A 44 -0.59 1.89 8.09
N ARG A 45 -0.62 1.54 9.39
CA ARG A 45 -0.61 2.54 10.46
C ARG A 45 0.65 3.40 10.46
N ARG A 46 1.84 2.80 10.28
CA ARG A 46 3.09 3.57 10.15
C ARG A 46 3.04 4.54 8.96
N ALA A 47 2.47 4.10 7.83
CA ALA A 47 2.31 4.94 6.66
C ALA A 47 1.37 6.14 6.90
N ILE A 48 0.28 5.92 7.65
CA ILE A 48 -0.65 6.98 8.06
C ILE A 48 0.02 7.96 9.02
N GLU A 49 0.76 7.47 10.01
CA GLU A 49 1.48 8.29 11.01
C GLU A 49 2.58 9.16 10.38
N ALA A 50 3.12 8.77 9.23
CA ALA A 50 4.10 9.57 8.51
C ALA A 50 3.52 10.85 7.90
N GLU A 51 2.18 10.95 7.76
CA GLU A 51 1.47 12.10 7.18
C GLU A 51 2.03 12.55 5.80
N ALA A 52 2.63 11.61 5.08
CA ALA A 52 3.37 11.90 3.84
C ALA A 52 2.46 12.08 2.63
N GLY A 53 1.21 11.61 2.68
CA GLY A 53 0.24 11.64 1.58
C GLY A 53 -0.86 10.59 1.74
N ASP A 54 -1.61 10.33 0.68
CA ASP A 54 -2.63 9.28 0.68
C ASP A 54 -1.98 7.88 0.75
N VAL A 55 -2.61 6.94 1.44
CA VAL A 55 -2.08 5.59 1.61
C VAL A 55 -3.05 4.55 1.05
N VAL A 56 -2.56 3.67 0.19
CA VAL A 56 -3.32 2.54 -0.36
C VAL A 56 -2.52 1.24 -0.30
N VAL A 57 -3.15 0.17 0.20
CA VAL A 57 -2.58 -1.18 0.16
C VAL A 57 -2.97 -1.86 -1.15
N ALA A 58 -1.99 -2.27 -1.94
CA ALA A 58 -2.17 -3.04 -3.16
C ALA A 58 -1.95 -4.53 -2.84
N CYS A 59 -3.00 -5.35 -2.94
CA CYS A 59 -2.99 -6.73 -2.46
C CYS A 59 -3.51 -7.74 -3.49
N ALA A 60 -3.03 -8.99 -3.42
CA ALA A 60 -3.49 -10.08 -4.29
C ALA A 60 -4.74 -10.79 -3.74
N GLU A 61 -4.82 -10.96 -2.42
CA GLU A 61 -5.84 -11.75 -1.76
C GLU A 61 -6.85 -10.89 -0.99
N GLU A 62 -8.12 -11.25 -1.06
CA GLU A 62 -9.23 -10.49 -0.48
C GLU A 62 -9.15 -10.46 1.06
N GLU A 63 -8.58 -11.48 1.69
CA GLU A 63 -8.35 -11.53 3.13
C GLU A 63 -7.42 -10.39 3.61
N ILE A 64 -6.43 -10.01 2.80
CA ILE A 64 -5.58 -8.86 3.07
C ILE A 64 -6.38 -7.57 2.94
N ALA A 65 -7.17 -7.44 1.87
CA ALA A 65 -8.01 -6.27 1.64
C ALA A 65 -9.01 -6.06 2.79
N GLN A 66 -9.65 -7.13 3.25
CA GLN A 66 -10.59 -7.12 4.37
C GLN A 66 -9.91 -6.69 5.67
N ALA A 67 -8.73 -7.22 5.99
CA ALA A 67 -7.99 -6.83 7.19
C ALA A 67 -7.67 -5.32 7.21
N VAL A 68 -7.25 -4.77 6.06
CA VAL A 68 -6.94 -3.34 5.91
C VAL A 68 -8.21 -2.49 5.99
N ARG A 69 -9.28 -2.87 5.26
CA ARG A 69 -10.56 -2.15 5.27
C ARG A 69 -11.21 -2.15 6.65
N ALA A 70 -11.14 -3.27 7.37
CA ALA A 70 -11.63 -3.38 8.75
C ALA A 70 -10.85 -2.48 9.72
N ALA A 71 -9.59 -2.16 9.43
CA ALA A 71 -8.79 -1.20 10.18
C ALA A 71 -9.04 0.27 9.76
N GLY A 72 -9.90 0.51 8.76
CA GLY A 72 -10.21 1.84 8.23
C GLY A 72 -9.34 2.28 7.04
N GLY A 73 -8.49 1.39 6.52
CA GLY A 73 -7.60 1.68 5.39
C GLY A 73 -8.23 1.44 4.02
N ARG A 74 -7.62 2.03 2.98
CA ARG A 74 -7.96 1.77 1.58
C ARG A 74 -7.10 0.61 1.04
N ALA A 75 -7.75 -0.38 0.43
CA ALA A 75 -7.08 -1.50 -0.21
C ALA A 75 -7.67 -1.79 -1.60
N VAL A 76 -6.77 -2.04 -2.56
CA VAL A 76 -7.07 -2.37 -3.96
C VAL A 76 -6.58 -3.78 -4.26
N LEU A 77 -7.44 -4.56 -4.93
CA LEU A 77 -7.08 -5.89 -5.41
C LEU A 77 -6.30 -5.77 -6.71
N THR A 78 -5.29 -6.61 -6.86
CA THR A 78 -4.39 -6.65 -8.02
C THR A 78 -4.20 -8.11 -8.43
N ASP A 79 -3.78 -8.34 -9.66
CA ASP A 79 -3.59 -9.69 -10.17
C ASP A 79 -2.62 -10.50 -9.26
N PRO A 80 -3.01 -11.68 -8.75
CA PRO A 80 -2.15 -12.54 -7.95
C PRO A 80 -0.92 -13.05 -8.72
N ALA A 81 -0.98 -13.11 -10.05
CA ALA A 81 0.10 -13.60 -10.91
C ALA A 81 1.25 -12.58 -11.11
N LEU A 82 1.11 -11.35 -10.61
CA LEU A 82 2.16 -10.33 -10.73
C LEU A 82 3.46 -10.78 -10.04
N ALA A 83 4.56 -10.70 -10.81
CA ALA A 83 5.85 -11.26 -10.43
C ALA A 83 6.51 -10.54 -9.25
N SER A 84 6.33 -9.21 -9.16
CA SER A 84 6.97 -8.37 -8.16
C SER A 84 6.02 -7.44 -7.43
N GLY A 85 6.48 -6.89 -6.29
CA GLY A 85 5.77 -5.82 -5.57
C GLY A 85 5.68 -4.53 -6.40
N THR A 86 6.67 -4.24 -7.23
CA THR A 86 6.67 -3.06 -8.11
C THR A 86 5.60 -3.18 -9.19
N ASP A 87 5.44 -4.34 -9.82
CA ASP A 87 4.36 -4.57 -10.80
C ASP A 87 2.98 -4.40 -10.15
N ARG A 88 2.84 -4.87 -8.91
CA ARG A 88 1.62 -4.73 -8.11
C ARG A 88 1.28 -3.27 -7.84
N ILE A 89 2.28 -2.47 -7.45
CA ILE A 89 2.12 -1.04 -7.24
C ILE A 89 1.73 -0.35 -8.53
N PHE A 90 2.37 -0.70 -9.65
CA PHE A 90 2.06 -0.10 -10.94
C PHE A 90 0.61 -0.40 -11.36
N ALA A 91 0.15 -1.64 -11.20
CA ALA A 91 -1.23 -2.03 -11.48
C ALA A 91 -2.23 -1.24 -10.60
N ALA A 92 -1.98 -1.17 -9.28
CA ALA A 92 -2.82 -0.41 -8.37
C ALA A 92 -2.81 1.10 -8.69
N LEU A 93 -1.67 1.66 -9.11
CA LEU A 93 -1.57 3.07 -9.49
C LEU A 93 -2.47 3.40 -10.69
N GLN A 94 -2.55 2.52 -11.69
CA GLN A 94 -3.43 2.74 -12.85
C GLN A 94 -4.92 2.81 -12.46
N GLU A 95 -5.32 2.11 -11.39
CA GLU A 95 -6.69 2.12 -10.88
C GLU A 95 -6.97 3.31 -9.95
N VAL A 96 -6.02 3.59 -9.04
CA VAL A 96 -6.19 4.60 -7.98
C VAL A 96 -6.04 6.02 -8.49
N ASP A 97 -5.17 6.24 -9.48
CA ASP A 97 -4.87 7.56 -10.04
C ASP A 97 -4.72 7.54 -11.58
N PRO A 98 -5.80 7.19 -12.32
CA PRO A 98 -5.76 7.13 -13.79
C PRO A 98 -5.44 8.49 -14.43
N GLU A 99 -5.77 9.58 -13.75
CA GLU A 99 -5.52 10.96 -14.19
C GLU A 99 -4.12 11.48 -13.84
N ARG A 100 -3.29 10.67 -13.16
CA ARG A 100 -1.91 11.04 -12.75
C ARG A 100 -1.86 12.34 -11.96
N ARG A 101 -2.74 12.48 -10.97
CA ARG A 101 -2.82 13.65 -10.09
C ARG A 101 -1.69 13.66 -9.07
N TYR A 102 -1.26 12.51 -8.58
CA TYR A 102 -0.09 12.41 -7.70
C TYR A 102 1.19 12.55 -8.52
N GLN A 103 2.14 13.32 -7.99
CA GLN A 103 3.44 13.57 -8.62
C GLN A 103 4.52 12.64 -8.11
N ARG A 104 4.32 12.11 -6.90
CA ARG A 104 5.28 11.29 -6.17
C ARG A 104 4.62 10.01 -5.70
N ILE A 105 5.22 8.87 -6.07
CA ILE A 105 4.75 7.56 -5.66
C ILE A 105 5.79 6.95 -4.72
N VAL A 106 5.37 6.62 -3.51
CA VAL A 106 6.23 5.96 -2.51
C VAL A 106 5.85 4.49 -2.47
N ASN A 107 6.79 3.62 -2.82
CA ASN A 107 6.68 2.18 -2.63
C ASN A 107 7.14 1.82 -1.21
N LEU A 108 6.19 1.65 -0.29
CA LEU A 108 6.46 1.24 1.08
C LEU A 108 6.29 -0.27 1.21
N GLN A 109 7.34 -1.00 1.57
CA GLN A 109 7.28 -2.46 1.67
C GLN A 109 6.31 -2.93 2.78
N GLY A 110 5.38 -3.83 2.42
CA GLY A 110 4.34 -4.36 3.30
C GLY A 110 4.84 -5.28 4.43
N ASP A 111 6.14 -5.40 4.60
CA ASP A 111 6.78 -6.24 5.60
C ASP A 111 7.74 -5.53 6.56
N MET A 112 7.63 -4.21 6.64
CA MET A 112 8.37 -3.35 7.57
C MET A 112 7.44 -2.76 8.64
N PRO A 113 6.91 -3.57 9.58
CA PRO A 113 5.88 -3.12 10.54
C PRO A 113 6.39 -2.16 11.63
N THR A 114 7.71 -1.97 11.75
CA THR A 114 8.36 -1.12 12.77
C THR A 114 9.10 0.06 12.16
N LEU A 115 8.75 0.44 10.92
CA LEU A 115 9.34 1.60 10.26
C LEU A 115 8.99 2.90 11.00
#